data_AF-A0A543PKN4-F1
#
_entry.id   AF-A0A543PKN4-F1
#
_cell.length_a   1.000
_cell.length_b   1.000
_cell.length_c   1.000
_cell.angle_alpha   90.00
_cell.angle_beta   90.00
_cell.angle_gamma   90.00
#
_symmetry.space_group_name_H-M   'P 1'
#
loop_
_entity.id
_entity.type
_entity.pdbx_description
1 polymer ?
#
loop_
_entity_poly.entity_id
_entity_poly.type
_entity_poly.pdbx_seq_one_letter_code
_entity_poly.pdbx_strand_id
1 'polypeptide(L)'
;MSTSDVLLIKAPEAWPVPVVATLAMVLLAGLDLAGALFAKEWAENGNVRALVLGAGAFLVLFWVYASSLKYAELALVTMGWVVMLQVGLVLIDRWRYGVELPTGKWVAIGVVLVAQGYLVLAPGVERAASVAGSAG
;
A
#
# COMPACT_ATOMS: atom_id res chain seq x y z
N MET A 1 12.69 -27.30 -5.79
CA MET A 1 12.27 -25.88 -5.86
C MET A 1 10.84 -25.79 -5.39
N SER A 2 10.53 -24.95 -4.40
CA SER A 2 9.15 -24.72 -4.00
C SER A 2 8.43 -23.93 -5.08
N THR A 3 7.16 -24.24 -5.39
CA THR A 3 6.34 -23.51 -6.38
C THR A 3 6.27 -22.01 -6.07
N SER A 4 6.39 -21.63 -4.80
CA SER A 4 6.45 -20.26 -4.31
C SER A 4 7.70 -19.48 -4.78
N ASP A 5 8.80 -20.16 -5.12
CA ASP A 5 10.04 -19.50 -5.56
C ASP A 5 10.02 -19.10 -7.03
N VAL A 6 9.15 -19.72 -7.82
CA VAL A 6 8.93 -19.40 -9.24
C VAL A 6 7.92 -18.26 -9.39
N LEU A 7 6.92 -18.22 -8.53
CA LEU A 7 5.81 -17.27 -8.65
C LEU A 7 6.12 -15.91 -8.04
N LEU A 8 6.98 -15.80 -7.03
CA LEU A 8 7.16 -14.53 -6.30
C LEU A 8 8.29 -13.67 -6.88
N ILE A 9 8.07 -12.36 -6.88
CA ILE A 9 9.05 -11.38 -7.38
C ILE A 9 10.24 -11.35 -6.44
N LYS A 10 11.45 -11.53 -7.00
CA LYS A 10 12.71 -11.47 -6.25
C LYS A 10 13.34 -10.10 -6.39
N ALA A 11 13.59 -9.44 -5.27
CA ALA A 11 14.45 -8.27 -5.22
C ALA A 11 15.93 -8.66 -5.38
N PRO A 12 16.78 -7.80 -5.98
CA PRO A 12 18.22 -8.02 -6.00
C PRO A 12 18.78 -8.14 -4.59
N GLU A 13 19.62 -9.15 -4.34
CA GLU A 13 20.21 -9.40 -3.00
C GLU A 13 21.07 -8.23 -2.49
N ALA A 14 21.58 -7.41 -3.40
CA ALA A 14 22.40 -6.25 -3.07
C ALA A 14 21.59 -5.05 -2.53
N TRP A 15 20.26 -5.08 -2.57
CA TRP A 15 19.44 -3.93 -2.20
C TRP A 15 19.10 -3.93 -0.70
N PRO A 16 19.23 -2.78 0.00
CA PRO A 16 18.80 -2.66 1.38
C PRO A 16 17.30 -2.94 1.52
N VAL A 17 16.92 -3.68 2.56
CA VAL A 17 15.51 -4.01 2.86
C VAL A 17 14.58 -2.78 2.85
N PRO A 18 14.95 -1.63 3.45
CA PRO A 18 14.09 -0.43 3.41
C PRO A 18 13.82 0.07 1.99
N VAL A 19 14.78 -0.06 1.08
CA VAL A 19 14.63 0.34 -0.33
C VAL A 19 13.62 -0.56 -1.03
N VAL A 20 13.77 -1.87 -0.86
CA VAL A 20 12.84 -2.86 -1.44
C VAL A 20 11.41 -2.66 -0.90
N ALA A 21 11.27 -2.47 0.42
CA ALA A 21 9.98 -2.25 1.05
C ALA A 21 9.32 -0.96 0.56
N THR A 22 10.07 0.14 0.48
CA THR A 22 9.56 1.44 0.00
C THR A 22 9.10 1.34 -1.46
N LEU A 23 9.90 0.70 -2.32
CA LEU A 23 9.52 0.50 -3.72
C LEU A 23 8.28 -0.37 -3.86
N ALA A 24 8.16 -1.43 -3.06
CA ALA A 24 6.95 -2.25 -3.04
C ALA A 24 5.73 -1.42 -2.62
N MET A 25 5.82 -0.61 -1.56
CA MET A 25 4.73 0.27 -1.14
C MET A 25 4.30 1.27 -2.22
N VAL A 26 5.27 1.87 -2.92
CA VAL A 26 4.99 2.81 -4.03
C VAL A 26 4.27 2.09 -5.17
N LEU A 27 4.73 0.91 -5.55
CA LEU A 27 4.08 0.09 -6.59
C LEU A 27 2.66 -0.32 -6.19
N LEU A 28 2.48 -0.71 -4.92
CA LEU A 28 1.18 -1.11 -4.38
C LEU A 28 0.20 0.06 -4.38
N ALA A 29 0.61 1.22 -3.87
CA ALA A 29 -0.20 2.43 -3.89
C ALA A 29 -0.54 2.87 -5.33
N GLY A 30 0.41 2.76 -6.27
CA GLY A 30 0.18 3.07 -7.67
C GLY A 30 -0.81 2.14 -8.35
N LEU A 31 -0.69 0.82 -8.11
CA LEU A 31 -1.63 -0.18 -8.64
C LEU A 31 -3.03 -0.01 -8.06
N ASP A 32 -3.12 0.28 -6.76
CA ASP A 32 -4.40 0.50 -6.08
C ASP A 32 -5.09 1.74 -6.64
N LEU A 33 -4.34 2.84 -6.78
CA LEU A 33 -4.83 4.08 -7.38
C LEU A 33 -5.30 3.88 -8.83
N ALA A 34 -4.53 3.15 -9.65
CA ALA A 34 -4.92 2.82 -11.01
C ALA A 34 -6.19 1.96 -11.05
N GLY A 35 -6.28 0.95 -10.18
CA GLY A 35 -7.46 0.11 -10.01
C GLY A 35 -8.70 0.94 -9.65
N ALA A 36 -8.57 1.87 -8.71
CA ALA A 36 -9.64 2.78 -8.30
C ALA A 36 -10.11 3.70 -9.43
N LEU A 37 -9.18 4.24 -10.24
CA LEU A 37 -9.52 5.08 -11.40
C LEU A 37 -10.28 4.28 -12.47
N PHE A 38 -9.84 3.07 -12.78
CA PHE A 38 -10.54 2.21 -13.73
C PHE A 38 -11.90 1.75 -13.20
N ALA A 39 -12.01 1.46 -11.91
CA ALA A 39 -13.28 1.14 -11.28
C ALA A 39 -14.27 2.31 -11.38
N LYS A 40 -13.80 3.55 -11.17
CA LYS A 40 -14.60 4.76 -11.33
C LYS A 40 -15.06 4.96 -12.78
N GLU A 41 -14.17 4.79 -13.75
CA GLU A 41 -14.49 4.86 -15.18
C GLU A 41 -15.55 3.81 -15.59
N TRP A 42 -15.44 2.59 -15.07
CA TRP A 42 -16.46 1.57 -15.31
C TRP A 42 -17.79 1.93 -14.65
N ALA A 43 -17.78 2.43 -13.41
CA ALA A 43 -18.98 2.81 -12.69
C ALA A 43 -19.76 3.96 -13.35
N GLU A 44 -19.05 4.94 -13.93
CA GLU A 44 -19.66 6.11 -14.59
C GLU A 44 -20.07 5.81 -16.04
N ASN A 45 -19.21 5.12 -16.82
CA ASN A 45 -19.38 4.99 -18.27
C ASN A 45 -19.72 3.56 -18.73
N GLY A 46 -19.80 2.58 -17.83
CA GLY A 46 -20.07 1.17 -18.17
C GLY A 46 -18.97 0.49 -18.99
N ASN A 47 -17.78 1.09 -19.05
CA ASN A 47 -16.70 0.63 -19.93
C ASN A 47 -16.10 -0.71 -19.46
N VAL A 48 -16.39 -1.79 -20.18
CA VAL A 48 -15.90 -3.15 -19.88
C VAL A 48 -14.37 -3.25 -19.90
N ARG A 49 -13.69 -2.45 -20.73
CA ARG A 49 -12.21 -2.44 -20.71
C ARG A 49 -11.68 -1.91 -19.39
N ALA A 50 -12.31 -0.88 -18.84
CA ALA A 50 -11.96 -0.35 -17.53
C ALA A 50 -12.20 -1.39 -16.43
N LEU A 51 -13.31 -2.14 -16.48
CA LEU A 51 -13.54 -3.25 -15.56
C LEU A 51 -12.39 -4.27 -15.60
N VAL A 52 -12.02 -4.74 -16.79
CA VAL A 52 -10.98 -5.78 -16.94
C VAL A 52 -9.61 -5.26 -16.50
N LEU A 53 -9.25 -4.02 -16.86
CA LEU A 53 -7.98 -3.41 -16.46
C LEU A 53 -7.93 -3.16 -14.95
N GLY A 54 -9.03 -2.69 -14.34
CA GLY A 54 -9.12 -2.48 -12.90
C GLY A 54 -9.00 -3.78 -12.12
N ALA A 55 -9.73 -4.83 -12.52
CA ALA A 55 -9.62 -6.16 -11.92
C ALA A 55 -8.20 -6.73 -12.07
N GLY A 56 -7.60 -6.58 -13.26
CA GLY A 56 -6.21 -6.96 -13.51
C GLY A 56 -5.21 -6.22 -12.60
N ALA A 57 -5.40 -4.92 -12.38
CA ALA A 57 -4.57 -4.14 -11.48
C ALA A 57 -4.60 -4.67 -10.04
N PHE A 58 -5.78 -5.05 -9.52
CA PHE A 58 -5.90 -5.65 -8.19
C PHE A 58 -5.29 -7.06 -8.10
N LEU A 59 -5.34 -7.85 -9.16
CA LEU A 59 -4.63 -9.15 -9.20
C LEU A 59 -3.11 -8.96 -9.14
N VAL A 60 -2.58 -7.99 -9.90
CA VAL A 60 -1.15 -7.64 -9.86
C VAL A 60 -0.76 -7.05 -8.51
N LEU A 61 -1.61 -6.20 -7.93
CA LEU A 61 -1.42 -5.65 -6.58
C LEU A 61 -1.29 -6.78 -5.55
N PHE A 62 -2.23 -7.73 -5.56
CA PHE A 62 -2.17 -8.88 -4.67
C PHE A 62 -0.85 -9.66 -4.84
N TRP A 63 -0.41 -9.85 -6.08
CA TRP A 63 0.84 -10.55 -6.38
C TRP A 63 2.08 -9.81 -5.87
N VAL A 64 2.14 -8.48 -6.05
CA VAL A 64 3.21 -7.63 -5.51
C VAL A 64 3.18 -7.64 -3.99
N TYR A 65 1.98 -7.60 -3.39
CA TYR A 65 1.82 -7.61 -1.93
C TYR A 65 2.34 -8.91 -1.35
N ALA A 66 1.90 -10.06 -1.87
CA ALA A 66 2.39 -11.37 -1.46
C ALA A 66 3.92 -11.49 -1.60
N SER A 67 4.50 -10.88 -2.65
CA SER A 67 5.96 -10.85 -2.85
C SER A 67 6.66 -9.97 -1.81
N SER A 68 6.09 -8.81 -1.47
CA SER A 68 6.68 -7.85 -0.51
C SER A 68 6.76 -8.38 0.91
N LEU A 69 5.83 -9.27 1.31
CA LEU A 69 5.81 -9.89 2.64
C LEU A 69 7.00 -10.83 2.91
N LYS A 70 7.78 -11.19 1.88
CA LYS A 70 9.06 -11.88 2.06
C LYS A 70 10.16 -10.98 2.60
N TYR A 71 10.02 -9.66 2.43
CA TYR A 71 11.07 -8.68 2.72
C TYR A 71 10.71 -7.77 3.89
N ALA A 72 9.42 -7.56 4.17
CA ALA A 72 8.94 -6.61 5.15
C ALA A 72 7.74 -7.15 5.92
N GLU A 73 7.54 -6.61 7.13
CA GLU A 73 6.41 -6.96 7.97
C GLU A 73 5.07 -6.55 7.33
N LEU A 74 4.04 -7.37 7.57
CA LEU A 74 2.69 -7.13 7.04
C LEU A 74 2.17 -5.74 7.42
N ALA A 75 2.26 -5.39 8.71
CA ALA A 75 1.79 -4.10 9.20
C ALA A 75 2.52 -2.93 8.53
N LEU A 76 3.84 -3.01 8.39
CA LEU A 76 4.66 -1.96 7.79
C LEU A 76 4.29 -1.74 6.31
N VAL A 77 4.14 -2.81 5.53
CA VAL A 77 3.77 -2.72 4.11
C VAL A 77 2.36 -2.18 3.94
N THR A 78 1.38 -2.73 4.67
CA THR A 78 -0.02 -2.33 4.56
C THR A 78 -0.20 -0.87 4.96
N MET A 79 0.33 -0.46 6.11
CA MET A 79 0.19 0.92 6.59
C MET A 79 0.94 1.90 5.67
N GLY A 80 2.12 1.52 5.20
CA GLY A 80 2.95 2.36 4.34
C GLY A 80 2.29 2.70 2.99
N TRP A 81 1.75 1.71 2.26
CA TRP A 81 1.07 2.02 1.00
C TRP A 81 -0.24 2.78 1.25
N VAL A 82 -0.98 2.47 2.31
CA VAL A 82 -2.31 3.08 2.56
C VAL A 82 -2.17 4.58 2.75
N VAL A 83 -1.13 5.04 3.44
CA VAL A 83 -0.81 6.46 3.55
C VAL A 83 -0.60 7.09 2.18
N MET A 84 0.22 6.48 1.32
CA MET A 84 0.50 6.99 -0.03
C MET A 84 -0.77 7.03 -0.88
N LEU A 85 -1.57 5.98 -0.83
CA LEU A 85 -2.84 5.87 -1.54
C LEU A 85 -3.82 6.94 -1.06
N GLN A 86 -3.95 7.14 0.25
CA GLN A 86 -4.83 8.14 0.83
C GLN A 86 -4.47 9.54 0.34
N VAL A 87 -3.19 9.90 0.34
CA VAL A 87 -2.72 11.18 -0.21
C VAL A 87 -3.03 11.26 -1.70
N GLY A 88 -2.72 10.21 -2.47
CA GLY A 88 -2.98 10.16 -3.91
C GLY A 88 -4.45 10.36 -4.26
N LEU A 89 -5.36 9.69 -3.55
CA LEU A 89 -6.80 9.80 -3.76
C LEU A 89 -7.32 11.20 -3.43
N VAL A 90 -6.91 11.78 -2.30
CA VAL A 90 -7.31 13.15 -1.92
C VAL A 90 -6.86 14.17 -2.98
N LEU A 91 -5.64 14.03 -3.49
CA LEU A 91 -5.12 14.91 -4.55
C LEU A 91 -5.87 14.72 -5.88
N ILE A 92 -6.16 13.48 -6.27
CA ILE A 92 -6.94 13.19 -7.47
C ILE A 92 -8.36 13.74 -7.35
N ASP A 93 -9.04 13.54 -6.22
CA ASP A 93 -10.37 14.09 -5.98
C ASP A 93 -10.38 15.61 -6.06
N ARG A 94 -9.36 16.26 -5.49
CA ARG A 94 -9.25 17.72 -5.52
C ARG A 94 -8.95 18.27 -6.92
N TRP A 95 -8.05 17.64 -7.68
CA TRP A 95 -7.53 18.18 -8.94
C TRP A 95 -8.28 17.67 -10.18
N ARG A 96 -8.63 16.38 -10.22
CA ARG A 96 -9.30 15.77 -11.37
C ARG A 96 -10.82 15.84 -11.27
N TYR A 97 -11.37 15.66 -10.06
CA TYR A 97 -12.82 15.62 -9.85
C TYR A 97 -13.39 16.90 -9.22
N GLY A 98 -12.54 17.88 -8.90
CA GLY A 98 -12.98 19.19 -8.41
C GLY A 98 -13.65 19.15 -7.02
N VAL A 99 -13.41 18.11 -6.23
CA VAL A 99 -14.01 17.96 -4.91
C VAL A 99 -13.47 19.04 -3.97
N GLU A 100 -14.36 19.89 -3.47
CA GLU A 100 -14.02 20.89 -2.45
C GLU A 100 -14.25 20.32 -1.05
N LEU A 101 -13.18 20.24 -0.28
CA LEU A 101 -13.23 19.80 1.11
C LEU A 101 -13.26 21.02 2.04
N PRO A 102 -14.25 21.13 2.94
CA PRO A 102 -14.24 22.14 4.00
C PRO A 102 -12.97 22.04 4.86
N THR A 103 -12.53 23.15 5.43
CA THR A 103 -11.30 23.23 6.26
C THR A 103 -11.24 22.16 7.34
N GLY A 104 -12.36 21.84 7.99
CA GLY A 104 -12.41 20.79 9.01
C GLY A 104 -12.01 19.39 8.49
N LYS A 105 -12.32 19.06 7.24
CA LYS A 105 -11.92 17.79 6.62
C LYS A 105 -10.42 17.74 6.32
N TRP A 106 -9.82 18.87 5.94
CA TRP A 106 -8.37 18.97 5.78
C TRP A 106 -7.62 18.77 7.09
N VAL A 107 -8.13 19.34 8.19
CA VAL A 107 -7.58 19.09 9.53
C VAL A 107 -7.67 17.61 9.88
N ALA A 108 -8.82 16.97 9.64
CA ALA A 108 -8.98 15.55 9.90
C ALA A 108 -8.01 14.67 9.09
N ILE A 109 -7.81 14.98 7.80
CA ILE A 109 -6.80 14.31 6.96
C ILE A 109 -5.41 14.48 7.57
N GLY A 110 -5.04 15.69 7.97
CA GLY A 110 -3.76 15.95 8.62
C GLY A 110 -3.55 15.11 9.90
N VAL A 111 -4.55 15.04 10.77
CA VAL A 111 -4.52 14.22 12.00
C VAL A 111 -4.32 12.74 11.66
N VAL A 112 -5.06 12.23 10.68
CA VAL A 112 -4.98 10.83 10.24
C VAL A 112 -3.60 10.50 9.64
N LEU A 113 -3.02 11.41 8.86
CA LEU A 113 -1.67 11.24 8.30
C LEU A 113 -0.60 11.26 9.39
N VAL A 114 -0.71 12.15 10.39
CA VAL A 114 0.21 12.18 11.54
C VAL A 114 0.12 10.89 12.35
N ALA A 115 -1.10 10.42 12.63
CA ALA A 115 -1.31 9.18 13.37
C ALA A 115 -0.76 7.96 12.62
N GLN A 116 -1.01 7.85 11.32
CA GLN A 116 -0.45 6.76 10.51
C GLN A 116 1.07 6.86 10.38
N GLY A 117 1.62 8.07 10.22
CA GLY A 117 3.07 8.29 10.20
C GLY A 117 3.73 7.83 11.50
N TYR A 118 3.10 8.08 12.65
CA TYR A 118 3.54 7.53 13.93
C TYR A 118 3.53 6.00 13.92
N LEU A 119 2.46 5.36 13.44
CA LEU A 119 2.38 3.89 13.39
C LEU A 119 3.40 3.23 12.45
N VAL A 120 3.81 3.93 11.38
CA VAL A 120 4.80 3.43 10.41
C VAL A 120 6.24 3.68 10.88
N LEU A 121 6.50 4.83 11.51
CA LEU A 121 7.84 5.27 11.90
C LEU A 121 8.21 4.91 13.35
N ALA A 122 7.23 4.60 14.20
CA ALA A 122 7.50 4.09 15.52
C ALA A 122 8.32 2.80 15.38
N PRO A 123 9.49 2.68 16.06
CA PRO A 123 10.23 1.43 16.08
C PRO A 123 9.29 0.32 16.50
N GLY A 124 9.19 -0.74 15.68
CA GLY A 124 8.40 -1.91 16.01
C GLY A 124 8.81 -2.36 17.41
N VAL A 125 7.84 -2.52 18.31
CA VAL A 125 8.05 -3.01 19.67
C VAL A 125 8.99 -4.20 19.57
N GLU A 126 10.24 -4.03 20.04
CA GLU A 126 11.27 -5.05 20.01
C GLU A 126 10.65 -6.33 20.57
N ARG A 127 10.42 -7.30 19.68
CA ARG A 127 10.18 -8.72 19.94
C ARG A 127 9.97 -9.02 21.43
N ALA A 128 8.77 -8.73 21.96
CA ALA A 128 8.43 -8.92 23.38
C ALA A 128 8.45 -10.40 23.84
N ALA A 129 9.04 -11.30 23.05
CA ALA A 129 9.16 -12.73 23.28
C ALA A 129 10.61 -13.24 23.30
N SER A 130 11.65 -12.38 23.29
CA SER A 130 12.98 -12.84 23.73
C SER A 130 13.05 -13.04 25.26
N VAL A 131 12.05 -12.56 26.01
CA VAL A 131 12.07 -12.47 27.48
C VAL A 131 11.24 -13.55 28.20
N ALA A 132 10.31 -14.27 27.55
CA ALA A 132 9.41 -15.18 28.28
C ALA A 132 9.71 -16.69 28.16
N GLY A 133 10.56 -17.14 27.24
CA GLY A 133 10.80 -18.58 26.98
C GLY A 133 12.15 -19.14 27.41
N SER A 134 13.11 -18.29 27.78
CA SER A 134 14.44 -18.69 28.27
C SER A 134 14.55 -18.64 29.80
N ALA A 135 13.44 -18.43 30.51
CA ALA A 135 13.41 -18.22 31.96
C ALA A 135 12.35 -19.06 32.71
N GLY A 136 11.91 -20.19 32.15
CA GLY A 136 10.99 -21.14 32.80
C GLY A 136 11.55 -22.55 32.81
#